data_AF-A0A9D1AB33-F1
#
_entry.id   AF-A0A9D1AB33-F1
#
_cell.length_a   1.000
_cell.length_b   1.000
_cell.length_c   1.000
_cell.angle_alpha   90.00
_cell.angle_beta   90.00
_cell.angle_gamma   90.00
#
_symmetry.space_group_name_H-M   'P 1'
#
loop_
_entity.id
_entity.type
_entity.pdbx_description
1 polymer ?
#
loop_
_entity_poly.entity_id
_entity_poly.type
_entity_poly.pdbx_seq_one_letter_code
_entity_poly.pdbx_strand_id
1 'polypeptide(L)'
;MKTIYNFEMHAPPHLTEAMLQARLEARKKHLQTLLVLLSGVLMQVAIVLLGALAAPRSPAFSFICLVYVLISTAGGSVIAVIFVQKGGKLHAV
;
A
#
# COMPACT_ATOMS: atom_id res chain seq x y z
N MET A 1 37.22 23.39 -3.11
CA MET A 1 36.04 22.49 -3.13
C MET A 1 36.48 21.14 -3.65
N LYS A 2 36.34 20.06 -2.86
CA LYS A 2 36.73 18.71 -3.25
C LYS A 2 35.56 18.08 -4.01
N THR A 3 35.66 18.01 -5.33
CA THR A 3 34.64 17.42 -6.20
C THR A 3 34.71 15.90 -6.05
N ILE A 4 33.75 15.33 -5.32
CA ILE A 4 33.71 13.89 -4.95
C ILE A 4 33.09 13.03 -6.07
N TYR A 5 32.60 13.65 -7.14
CA TYR A 5 31.97 12.96 -8.27
C TYR A 5 32.91 12.91 -9.47
N ASN A 6 33.38 11.70 -9.80
CA ASN A 6 34.17 11.41 -10.98
C ASN A 6 33.29 10.69 -12.01
N PHE A 7 32.64 11.47 -12.89
CA PHE A 7 31.75 10.97 -13.94
C PHE A 7 32.50 10.27 -15.10
N GLU A 8 33.81 10.44 -15.19
CA GLU A 8 34.65 9.87 -16.24
C GLU A 8 34.98 8.39 -15.99
N MET A 9 34.83 7.92 -14.75
CA MET A 9 35.25 6.57 -14.37
C MET A 9 34.24 5.49 -14.75
N HIS A 10 32.97 5.84 -14.99
CA HIS A 10 31.88 4.90 -15.28
C HIS A 10 31.09 5.38 -16.49
N ALA A 11 30.96 4.54 -17.53
CA ALA A 11 30.05 4.81 -18.62
C ALA A 11 28.63 4.93 -18.05
N PRO A 12 27.90 6.04 -18.28
CA PRO A 12 26.54 6.18 -17.78
C PRO A 12 25.70 5.05 -18.39
N PRO A 13 24.86 4.37 -17.59
CA PRO A 13 23.95 3.36 -18.14
C PRO A 13 23.10 4.01 -19.23
N HIS A 14 22.93 3.33 -20.37
CA HIS A 14 22.16 3.86 -21.50
C HIS A 14 20.73 4.20 -21.04
N LEU A 15 20.50 5.48 -20.75
CA LEU A 15 19.24 5.99 -20.28
C LEU A 15 18.31 6.16 -21.47
N THR A 16 17.60 5.09 -21.84
CA THR A 16 16.61 5.13 -22.93
C THR A 16 15.31 5.76 -22.43
N GLU A 17 14.59 6.44 -23.30
CA GLU A 17 13.24 6.97 -23.01
C GLU A 17 12.30 5.89 -22.44
N ALA A 18 12.41 4.66 -22.93
CA ALA A 18 11.69 3.49 -22.43
C ALA A 18 11.98 3.18 -20.94
N MET A 19 13.22 3.34 -20.47
CA MET A 19 13.56 3.18 -19.05
C MET A 19 12.93 4.26 -18.18
N LEU A 20 12.86 5.50 -18.68
CA LEU A 20 12.21 6.61 -17.98
C LEU A 20 10.69 6.38 -17.87
N GLN A 21 10.07 5.94 -18.96
CA GLN A 21 8.64 5.61 -18.99
C GLN A 21 8.32 4.45 -18.05
N ALA A 22 9.12 3.38 -18.06
CA ALA A 22 8.95 2.25 -17.14
C ALA A 22 9.03 2.68 -15.66
N ARG A 23 9.96 3.59 -15.31
CA ARG A 23 10.07 4.14 -13.95
C ARG A 23 8.89 5.04 -13.58
N LEU A 24 8.39 5.86 -14.50
CA LEU A 24 7.20 6.69 -14.27
C LEU A 24 5.94 5.84 -14.06
N GLU A 25 5.78 4.78 -14.85
CA GLU A 25 4.68 3.82 -14.69
C GLU A 25 4.77 3.07 -13.35
N ALA A 26 5.97 2.63 -12.95
CA ALA A 26 6.18 1.98 -11.67
C ALA A 26 5.79 2.90 -10.50
N ARG A 27 6.16 4.19 -10.55
CA ARG A 27 5.77 5.18 -9.53
C ARG A 27 4.27 5.43 -9.49
N LYS A 28 3.63 5.55 -10.65
CA LYS A 28 2.16 5.70 -10.74
C LYS A 28 1.44 4.50 -10.14
N LYS A 29 1.89 3.29 -10.46
CA LYS A 29 1.35 2.04 -9.90
C LYS A 29 1.53 2.00 -8.38
N HIS A 30 2.71 2.35 -7.88
CA HIS A 30 2.96 2.44 -6.44
C HIS A 30 2.02 3.43 -5.74
N LEU A 31 1.87 4.65 -6.28
CA LEU A 31 0.98 5.66 -5.70
C LEU A 31 -0.49 5.20 -5.70
N GLN A 32 -0.95 4.59 -6.80
CA GLN A 32 -2.30 4.02 -6.86
C GLN A 32 -2.51 2.92 -5.82
N THR A 33 -1.57 2.00 -5.67
CA THR A 33 -1.67 0.96 -4.62
C THR A 33 -1.66 1.55 -3.22
N LEU A 34 -0.90 2.62 -2.99
CA LEU A 34 -0.83 3.31 -1.70
C LEU A 34 -2.15 4.04 -1.40
N LEU A 35 -2.76 4.68 -2.40
CA LEU A 35 -4.09 5.29 -2.29
C LEU A 35 -5.17 4.26 -1.95
N VAL A 36 -5.15 3.08 -2.58
CA VAL A 36 -6.09 2.00 -2.29
C VAL A 36 -5.88 1.44 -0.88
N LEU A 37 -4.62 1.31 -0.44
CA LEU A 37 -4.32 0.88 0.92
C LEU A 37 -4.85 1.90 1.95
N LEU A 38 -4.60 3.19 1.72
CA LEU A 38 -5.07 4.27 2.57
C LEU A 38 -6.60 4.32 2.63
N SER A 39 -7.29 4.17 1.51
CA SER A 39 -8.76 4.19 1.50
C SER A 39 -9.36 3.01 2.27
N GLY A 40 -8.76 1.82 2.15
CA GLY A 40 -9.16 0.64 2.93
C GLY A 40 -9.00 0.83 4.45
N VAL A 41 -7.85 1.35 4.88
CA VAL A 41 -7.59 1.66 6.29
C VAL A 41 -8.56 2.72 6.80
N LEU A 42 -8.76 3.80 6.04
CA LEU A 42 -9.67 4.88 6.41
C LEU A 42 -11.12 4.37 6.54
N MET A 43 -11.53 3.45 5.67
CA MET A 43 -12.85 2.82 5.74
C MET A 43 -13.01 1.93 6.98
N GLN A 44 -11.99 1.15 7.35
CA GLN A 44 -12.02 0.36 8.59
C GLN A 44 -12.14 1.26 9.83
N VAL A 45 -11.38 2.36 9.88
CA VAL A 45 -11.47 3.35 10.97
C VAL A 45 -12.87 3.95 11.07
N ALA A 46 -13.48 4.31 9.93
CA ALA A 46 -14.83 4.85 9.91
C ALA A 46 -15.86 3.86 10.46
N ILE A 47 -15.74 2.57 10.14
CA ILE A 47 -16.64 1.51 10.63
C ILE A 47 -16.46 1.31 12.14
N VAL A 48 -15.23 1.32 12.65
CA VAL A 48 -14.99 1.25 14.10
C VAL A 48 -15.62 2.42 14.85
N LEU A 49 -15.43 3.64 14.33
CA LEU A 49 -16.05 4.85 14.90
C LEU A 49 -17.59 4.77 14.87
N LEU A 50 -18.15 4.30 13.77
CA LEU A 50 -19.60 4.10 13.63
C LEU A 50 -20.13 3.09 14.66
N GLY A 51 -19.41 1.98 14.86
CA GLY A 51 -19.74 1.00 15.89
C GLY A 51 -19.67 1.58 17.30
N ALA A 52 -18.66 2.40 17.61
CA ALA A 52 -18.53 3.07 18.91
C ALA A 52 -19.65 4.08 19.14
N LEU A 53 -20.04 4.85 18.12
CA LEU A 53 -21.13 5.82 18.20
C LEU A 53 -22.50 5.15 18.35
N ALA A 54 -22.67 3.97 17.75
CA ALA A 54 -23.91 3.18 17.83
C ALA A 54 -24.04 2.38 19.13
N ALA A 55 -22.94 2.11 19.84
CA ALA A 55 -22.92 1.35 21.10
C ALA A 55 -23.98 1.79 22.14
N PRO A 56 -24.17 3.09 22.44
CA PRO A 56 -25.18 3.51 23.41
C PRO A 56 -26.64 3.36 22.94
N ARG A 57 -26.88 3.26 21.63
CA ARG A 57 -28.24 3.24 21.06
C ARG A 57 -28.70 1.85 20.64
N SER A 58 -27.78 1.03 20.13
CA SER A 58 -28.06 -0.33 19.66
C SER A 58 -26.79 -1.19 19.77
N PRO A 59 -26.59 -1.91 20.91
CA PRO A 59 -25.38 -2.70 21.12
C PRO A 59 -25.20 -3.79 20.06
N ALA A 60 -26.29 -4.39 19.56
CA ALA A 60 -26.25 -5.38 18.49
C ALA A 60 -25.60 -4.83 17.20
N PHE A 61 -25.88 -3.58 16.84
CA PHE A 61 -25.31 -2.93 15.65
C PHE A 61 -23.82 -2.69 15.81
N SER A 62 -23.39 -2.30 17.01
CA SER A 62 -21.98 -2.15 17.36
C SER A 62 -21.22 -3.47 17.23
N PHE A 63 -21.80 -4.57 17.75
CA PHE A 63 -21.20 -5.90 17.63
C PHE A 63 -21.02 -6.34 16.16
N ILE A 64 -22.03 -6.13 15.30
CA ILE A 64 -21.93 -6.46 13.87
C ILE A 64 -20.79 -5.66 13.21
N CYS A 65 -20.66 -4.38 13.54
CA CYS A 65 -19.58 -3.52 13.06
C CYS A 65 -18.19 -4.06 13.43
N LEU A 66 -18.00 -4.45 14.69
CA LEU A 66 -16.74 -4.97 15.18
C LEU A 66 -16.40 -6.32 14.54
N VAL A 67 -17.37 -7.23 14.44
CA VAL A 67 -17.19 -8.53 13.77
C VAL A 67 -16.81 -8.34 12.30
N TYR A 68 -17.45 -7.39 11.61
CA TYR A 68 -17.10 -7.05 10.23
C TYR A 68 -15.65 -6.58 10.10
N VAL A 69 -15.18 -5.70 10.99
CA VAL A 69 -13.79 -5.21 10.98
C VAL A 69 -12.80 -6.37 11.21
N LEU A 70 -13.11 -7.30 12.12
CA LEU A 70 -12.26 -8.48 12.36
C LEU A 70 -12.17 -9.37 11.11
N ILE A 71 -13.29 -9.67 10.46
CA ILE A 71 -13.30 -10.48 9.24
C ILE A 71 -12.57 -9.76 8.10
N SER A 72 -12.79 -8.45 7.94
CA SER A 72 -12.15 -7.63 6.90
C SER A 72 -10.63 -7.57 7.08
N THR A 73 -10.14 -7.34 8.29
CA THR A 73 -8.70 -7.30 8.59
C THR A 73 -8.05 -8.68 8.46
N ALA A 74 -8.72 -9.75 8.91
CA ALA A 74 -8.24 -11.11 8.74
C ALA A 74 -8.17 -11.49 7.25
N GLY A 75 -9.22 -11.21 6.46
CA GLY A 75 -9.23 -11.47 5.03
C GLY A 75 -8.14 -10.70 4.28
N GLY A 76 -7.98 -9.40 4.60
CA GLY A 76 -6.93 -8.55 4.03
C GLY A 76 -5.52 -9.06 4.34
N SER A 77 -5.26 -9.49 5.58
CA SER A 77 -3.95 -10.01 5.98
C SER A 77 -3.59 -11.33 5.28
N VAL A 78 -4.55 -12.25 5.11
CA VAL A 78 -4.33 -13.49 4.35
C VAL A 78 -3.95 -13.20 2.90
N ILE A 79 -4.67 -12.28 2.24
CA ILE A 79 -4.37 -11.88 0.86
C ILE A 79 -2.97 -11.25 0.77
N ALA A 80 -2.62 -10.36 1.73
CA ALA A 80 -1.30 -9.74 1.78
C ALA A 80 -0.18 -10.78 1.96
N VAL A 81 -0.36 -11.76 2.86
CA VAL A 81 0.62 -12.83 3.08
C VAL A 81 0.77 -13.71 1.84
N ILE A 82 -0.32 -14.10 1.18
CA ILE A 82 -0.27 -14.87 -0.06
C ILE A 82 0.43 -14.06 -1.16
N PHE A 83 0.17 -12.77 -1.27
CA PHE A 83 0.82 -11.91 -2.26
C PHE A 83 2.33 -11.84 -2.04
N VAL A 84 2.77 -11.68 -0.79
CA VAL A 84 4.20 -11.68 -0.44
C VAL A 84 4.83 -13.06 -0.70
N GLN A 85 4.19 -14.15 -0.28
CA GLN A 85 4.70 -15.51 -0.45
C GLN A 85 4.76 -15.97 -1.91
N LYS A 86 3.76 -15.61 -2.73
CA LYS A 86 3.61 -16.11 -4.09
C LYS A 86 4.45 -15.35 -5.13
N GLY A 87 5.01 -14.19 -4.77
CA GLY A 87 5.76 -13.41 -5.74
C GLY A 87 6.20 -12.04 -5.28
N GLY A 88 6.68 -11.90 -4.04
CA GLY A 88 7.51 -10.77 -3.61
C GLY A 88 8.85 -10.63 -4.37
N LYS A 89 8.90 -10.94 -5.67
CA LYS A 89 9.84 -10.30 -6.60
C LYS A 89 9.29 -8.92 -6.95
N LEU A 90 9.12 -8.07 -5.95
CA LEU A 90 9.19 -6.63 -6.20
C LEU A 90 10.60 -6.40 -6.70
N HIS A 91 10.72 -6.19 -8.01
CA HIS A 91 11.95 -5.74 -8.66
C HIS A 91 12.48 -4.53 -7.90
N ALA A 92 13.43 -4.77 -6.99
CA ALA A 92 14.38 -3.77 -6.57
C ALA A 92 15.26 -3.46 -7.80
N VAL A 93 14.89 -2.43 -8.55
CA VAL A 93 15.64 -1.83 -9.67
C VAL A 93 15.54 -0.31 -9.58
#